data_AF-A0A521ZNG4-F1
#
_entry.id   AF-A0A521ZNG4-F1
#
_cell.length_a   1.000
_cell.length_b   1.000
_cell.length_c   1.000
_cell.angle_alpha   90.00
_cell.angle_beta   90.00
_cell.angle_gamma   90.00
#
_symmetry.space_group_name_H-M   'P 1'
#
loop_
_entity.id
_entity.type
_entity.pdbx_description
1 polymer ?
#
loop_
_entity_poly.entity_id
_entity_poly.type
_entity_poly.pdbx_seq_one_letter_code
_entity_poly.pdbx_strand_id
1 'polypeptide(L)'
;MRKIVTKLWHGLASVRDYEVEECRKKGEDLIIIHEGKEMVIKNANLPLGQSVTKGINSKFNSKQKYNLIDFKWNPAGSSWIEKPVPPPNPQKELF
;
A
#
# COMPACT_ATOMS: atom_id res chain seq x y z
N MET A 1 -11.13 5.91 3.39
CA MET A 1 -10.11 6.67 4.15
C MET A 1 -8.81 6.85 3.35
N ARG A 2 -8.09 7.98 3.51
CA ARG A 2 -6.78 8.23 2.84
C ARG A 2 -5.67 8.39 3.87
N LYS A 3 -4.53 7.72 3.65
CA LYS A 3 -3.36 7.74 4.54
C LYS A 3 -2.09 8.05 3.77
N ILE A 4 -1.40 9.12 4.17
CA ILE A 4 -0.08 9.45 3.63
C ILE A 4 0.97 8.68 4.44
N VAL A 5 1.75 7.84 3.76
CA VAL A 5 2.88 7.10 4.31
C VAL A 5 4.15 7.72 3.74
N THR A 6 5.02 8.22 4.61
CA THR A 6 6.29 8.86 4.21
C THR A 6 7.43 7.87 4.04
N LYS A 7 7.34 6.68 4.65
CA LYS A 7 8.39 5.68 4.63
C LYS A 7 7.81 4.28 4.47
N LEU A 8 8.32 3.55 3.48
CA LEU A 8 8.08 2.12 3.32
C LEU A 8 9.20 1.33 4.00
N TRP A 9 8.88 0.15 4.51
CA TRP A 9 9.85 -0.73 5.16
C TRP A 9 9.92 -2.04 4.37
N HIS A 10 11.05 -2.31 3.69
CA HIS A 10 11.19 -3.48 2.79
C HIS A 10 10.07 -3.60 1.71
N GLY A 11 9.55 -2.48 1.22
CA GLY A 11 8.43 -2.49 0.26
C GLY A 11 7.08 -2.81 0.91
N LEU A 12 6.98 -2.72 2.23
CA LEU A 12 5.74 -2.82 2.99
C LEU A 12 5.30 -1.43 3.45
N ALA A 13 4.02 -1.15 3.28
CA ALA A 13 3.35 0.01 3.85
C ALA A 13 2.73 -0.39 5.20
N SER A 14 3.30 0.12 6.28
CA SER A 14 2.81 -0.11 7.64
C SER A 14 1.74 0.91 7.99
N VAL A 15 0.56 0.44 8.36
CA VAL A 15 -0.54 1.25 8.89
C VAL A 15 -0.99 0.73 10.24
N ARG A 16 -1.62 1.59 11.04
CA ARG A 16 -2.02 1.23 12.40
C ARG A 16 -3.32 0.43 12.35
N ASP A 17 -3.43 -0.56 13.23
CA ASP A 17 -4.59 -1.44 13.34
C ASP A 17 -5.92 -0.70 13.51
N TYR A 18 -5.95 0.36 14.30
CA TYR A 18 -7.17 1.14 14.49
C TYR A 18 -7.64 1.85 13.20
N GLU A 19 -6.74 2.21 12.28
CA GLU A 19 -7.11 2.82 10.99
C GLU A 19 -7.76 1.77 10.08
N VAL A 20 -7.23 0.55 10.13
CA VAL A 20 -7.77 -0.60 9.41
C VAL A 20 -9.12 -1.02 9.97
N GLU A 21 -9.26 -1.07 11.30
CA GLU A 21 -10.55 -1.32 11.97
C GLU A 21 -11.58 -0.26 11.65
N GLU A 22 -11.19 1.02 11.60
CA GLU A 22 -12.10 2.11 11.26
C GLU A 22 -12.61 1.97 9.82
N CYS A 23 -11.72 1.69 8.86
CA CYS A 23 -12.11 1.41 7.47
C CYS A 23 -13.06 0.21 7.39
N ARG A 24 -12.76 -0.86 8.12
CA ARG A 24 -13.59 -2.06 8.16
C ARG A 24 -14.99 -1.79 8.74
N LYS A 25 -15.08 -1.03 9.85
CA LYS A 25 -16.35 -0.66 10.49
C LYS A 25 -17.20 0.24 9.60
N LYS A 26 -16.56 1.17 8.87
CA LYS A 26 -17.23 2.09 7.94
C LYS A 26 -17.54 1.46 6.57
N GLY A 27 -16.96 0.30 6.26
CA GLY A 27 -17.09 -0.31 4.94
C GLY A 27 -16.29 0.40 3.86
N GLU A 28 -15.29 1.21 4.24
CA GLU A 28 -14.51 2.03 3.31
C GLU A 28 -13.21 1.35 2.87
N ASP A 29 -12.75 1.71 1.68
CA ASP A 29 -11.42 1.33 1.20
C ASP A 29 -10.32 2.19 1.83
N LEU A 30 -9.16 1.59 2.03
CA LEU A 30 -7.97 2.25 2.56
C LEU A 30 -7.06 2.64 1.40
N ILE A 31 -6.90 3.93 1.18
CA ILE A 31 -6.01 4.47 0.14
C ILE A 31 -4.71 4.90 0.82
N ILE A 32 -3.61 4.22 0.49
CA ILE A 32 -2.28 4.55 0.98
C ILE A 32 -1.56 5.36 -0.11
N ILE A 33 -1.04 6.54 0.25
CA ILE A 33 -0.33 7.45 -0.63
C ILE A 33 1.13 7.50 -0.20
N HIS A 34 2.04 7.17 -1.10
CA HIS A 34 3.49 7.24 -0.88
C HIS A 34 4.17 7.83 -2.12
N GLU A 35 4.95 8.91 -1.95
CA GLU A 35 5.71 9.57 -3.01
C GLU A 35 4.88 9.91 -4.26
N GLY A 36 3.64 10.38 -4.07
CA GLY A 36 2.73 10.74 -5.16
C GLY A 36 2.09 9.54 -5.87
N LYS A 37 2.39 8.31 -5.45
CA LYS A 37 1.71 7.09 -5.91
C LYS A 37 0.67 6.66 -4.89
N GLU A 38 -0.47 6.18 -5.39
CA GLU A 38 -1.56 5.69 -4.56
C GLU A 38 -1.76 4.18 -4.73
N MET A 39 -2.02 3.51 -3.62
CA MET A 39 -2.40 2.12 -3.54
C MET A 39 -3.76 2.04 -2.85
N VAL A 40 -4.72 1.41 -3.51
CA VAL A 40 -6.06 1.19 -2.95
C VAL A 40 -6.13 -0.23 -2.40
N ILE A 41 -6.31 -0.34 -1.08
CA ILE A 41 -6.62 -1.60 -0.42
C ILE A 41 -8.13 -1.66 -0.22
N LYS A 42 -8.77 -2.58 -0.95
CA LYS A 42 -10.20 -2.82 -0.78
C LYS A 42 -10.51 -3.30 0.63
N ASN A 43 -11.67 -2.91 1.17
CA ASN A 43 -12.12 -3.37 2.50
C ASN A 43 -12.02 -4.90 2.67
N ALA A 44 -12.42 -5.66 1.64
CA ALA A 44 -12.33 -7.12 1.64
C ALA A 44 -10.90 -7.68 1.85
N ASN A 45 -9.86 -6.90 1.50
CA ASN A 45 -8.45 -7.27 1.59
C ASN A 45 -7.75 -6.70 2.84
N LEU A 46 -8.42 -5.84 3.61
CA LEU A 46 -7.90 -5.35 4.89
C LEU A 46 -7.48 -6.47 5.88
N PRO A 47 -8.23 -7.59 6.03
CA PRO A 47 -7.81 -8.67 6.92
C PRO A 47 -6.61 -9.49 6.40
N LEU A 48 -6.20 -9.32 5.14
CA LEU A 48 -5.04 -10.01 4.56
C LEU A 48 -3.71 -9.33 4.91
N GLY A 49 -3.75 -8.15 5.54
CA GLY A 49 -2.55 -7.48 6.03
C GLY A 49 -1.84 -8.30 7.09
N GLN A 50 -0.50 -8.33 7.04
CA GLN A 50 0.29 -9.09 8.01
C GLN A 50 0.56 -8.22 9.24
N SER A 51 0.09 -8.64 10.42
CA SER A 51 0.44 -7.95 11.67
C SER A 51 1.86 -8.36 12.07
N VAL A 52 2.86 -7.51 11.80
CA VAL A 52 4.27 -7.86 12.06
C VAL A 52 4.68 -7.45 13.47
N THR A 53 4.19 -6.33 13.98
CA THR A 53 4.57 -5.84 15.31
C THR A 53 3.37 -5.78 16.24
N LYS A 54 3.47 -6.49 17.37
CA LYS A 54 2.46 -6.50 18.43
C LYS A 54 2.87 -5.56 19.57
N GLY A 55 1.94 -4.71 20.02
CA GLY A 55 2.07 -3.95 21.26
C GLY A 55 3.04 -2.77 21.22
N ILE A 56 3.04 -1.97 20.15
CA ILE A 56 3.83 -0.74 20.10
C ILE A 56 3.19 0.30 21.02
N ASN A 57 3.97 0.82 21.96
CA ASN A 57 3.55 1.98 22.77
C ASN A 57 3.64 3.25 21.91
N SER A 58 2.58 4.05 21.89
CA SER A 58 2.62 5.34 21.23
C SER A 58 3.62 6.28 21.88
N LYS A 59 4.51 6.88 21.07
CA LYS A 59 5.51 7.88 21.49
C LYS A 59 4.87 9.13 22.12
N PHE A 60 3.60 9.39 21.82
CA PHE A 60 2.85 10.56 22.30
C PHE A 60 1.88 10.23 23.45
N ASN A 61 1.56 8.95 23.65
CA ASN A 61 0.69 8.51 24.73
C ASN A 61 1.02 7.05 25.10
N SER A 62 1.82 6.86 26.14
CA SER A 62 2.29 5.55 26.60
C SER A 62 1.16 4.58 27.02
N LYS A 63 -0.08 5.08 27.18
CA LYS A 63 -1.26 4.25 27.49
C LYS A 63 -1.95 3.68 26.23
N GLN A 64 -1.73 4.27 25.05
CA GLN A 64 -2.30 3.76 23.80
C GLN A 64 -1.31 2.82 23.11
N LYS A 65 -1.67 1.55 23.10
CA LYS A 65 -0.99 0.51 22.34
C LYS A 65 -1.67 0.38 20.98
N TYR A 66 -0.88 0.24 19.94
CA TYR A 66 -1.36 -0.10 18.61
C TYR A 66 -0.50 -1.19 18.01
N ASN A 67 -1.07 -1.92 17.05
CA ASN A 67 -0.34 -2.85 16.22
C ASN A 67 -0.09 -2.23 14.84
N LEU A 68 0.99 -2.63 14.20
CA LEU A 68 1.24 -2.29 12.80
C LEU A 68 0.82 -3.45 11.92
N ILE A 69 -0.02 -3.12 10.94
CA ILE A 69 -0.44 -4.01 9.87
C ILE A 69 0.34 -3.60 8.64
N ASP A 70 1.15 -4.53 8.15
CA ASP A 70 1.96 -4.35 6.96
C ASP A 70 1.19 -4.84 5.74
N PHE A 71 1.07 -3.94 4.77
CA PHE A 71 0.53 -4.26 3.45
C PHE A 71 1.65 -4.24 2.44
N LYS A 72 1.70 -5.26 1.58
CA LYS A 72 2.65 -5.27 0.46
C LYS A 72 2.34 -4.08 -0.45
N TRP A 73 3.30 -3.16 -0.56
CA TRP A 73 3.14 -1.96 -1.37
C TRP A 73 3.12 -2.35 -2.85
N ASN A 74 1.97 -2.16 -3.49
CA ASN A 74 1.74 -2.41 -4.90
C ASN A 74 0.86 -1.28 -5.47
N PRO A 75 1.44 -0.10 -5.76
CA PRO A 75 0.68 1.02 -6.29
C PRO A 75 0.05 0.64 -7.63
N ALA A 76 -1.15 1.13 -7.90
CA ALA A 76 -1.76 0.95 -9.21
C ALA A 76 -0.89 1.68 -10.25
N GLY A 77 -0.09 0.92 -11.00
CA GLY A 77 0.95 1.44 -11.90
C GLY A 77 2.34 0.85 -11.71
N SER A 78 2.58 -0.04 -10.73
CA SER A 78 3.77 -0.92 -10.72
C SER A 78 3.59 -2.13 -11.62
N SER A 79 3.20 -1.89 -12.87
CA SER A 79 3.67 -2.74 -13.95
C SER A 79 5.18 -2.57 -13.97
N TRP A 80 5.93 -3.67 -14.05
CA TRP A 80 7.32 -3.64 -14.51
C TRP A 80 7.49 -2.54 -15.53
N ILE A 81 8.49 -1.67 -15.35
CA ILE A 81 8.88 -0.67 -16.34
C ILE A 81 8.78 -1.37 -17.69
N GLU A 82 7.74 -1.08 -18.47
CA GLU A 82 7.65 -1.54 -19.85
C GLU A 82 8.90 -0.92 -20.45
N LYS A 83 9.93 -1.73 -20.68
CA LYS A 83 11.09 -1.30 -21.45
C LYS A 83 10.48 -0.60 -22.68
N PRO A 84 10.86 0.64 -23.01
CA PRO A 84 10.25 1.34 -24.14
C PRO A 84 10.31 0.38 -25.32
N VAL A 85 9.14 -0.03 -25.81
CA VAL A 85 9.05 -0.96 -26.92
C VAL A 85 9.79 -0.28 -28.06
N PRO A 86 10.88 -0.86 -28.60
CA PRO A 86 11.54 -0.24 -29.73
C PRO A 86 10.50 -0.08 -30.84
N PRO A 87 10.46 1.06 -31.54
CA PRO A 87 9.46 1.32 -32.56
C PRO A 87 9.46 0.14 -33.55
N PRO A 88 8.28 -0.28 -34.05
CA PRO A 88 8.18 -1.40 -34.97
C PRO A 88 9.10 -1.14 -36.16
N ASN A 89 10.02 -2.07 -36.42
CA ASN A 89 10.99 -1.96 -37.50
C ASN A 89 10.24 -1.96 -38.86
N PRO A 90 10.29 -0.88 -39.65
CA PRO A 90 9.47 -0.73 -40.87
C PRO A 90 9.87 -1.68 -42.02
N GLN A 91 10.85 -2.57 -41.82
CA GLN A 91 11.39 -3.46 -42.86
C GLN A 91 10.77 -4.87 -42.91
N LYS A 92 9.69 -5.16 -42.17
CA LYS A 92 9.06 -6.50 -42.16
C LYS A 92 7.72 -6.61 -42.89
N GLU A 93 7.29 -5.60 -43.65
CA GLU A 93 6.05 -5.67 -44.46
C GLU A 93 6.28 -5.89 -45.97
N LEU A 94 7.47 -6.36 -46.37
CA LEU A 94 7.76 -6.68 -47.78
C LEU A 94 8.44 -8.03 -47.91
N PHE A 95 7.80 -9.13 -47.49
CA PHE A 95 8.03 -10.48 -48.04
C PHE A 95 6.81 -11.37 -47.80
#